data_AF-A0A811V4W1-F1
#
_entry.id   AF-A0A811V4W1-F1
#
_cell.length_a   1.000
_cell.length_b   1.000
_cell.length_c   1.000
_cell.angle_alpha   90.00
_cell.angle_beta   90.00
_cell.angle_gamma   90.00
#
_symmetry.space_group_name_H-M   'P 1'
#
loop_
_entity.id
_entity.type
_entity.pdbx_description
1 polymer ?
#
loop_
_entity_poly.entity_id
_entity_poly.type
_entity_poly.pdbx_seq_one_letter_code
_entity_poly.pdbx_strand_id
1 'polypeptide(L)'
;MASNSLVGKIVVVVALALFLYYFFWVSILPFMLIDEGNIIHSLFPPLEYAFIFPAVFGVIFLGGISIYTLYHIWDHIWERKTI
;
A
#
# COMPACT_ATOMS: atom_id res chain seq x y z
N MET A 1 -16.26 -24.44 -8.40
CA MET A 1 -14.89 -24.17 -8.85
C MET A 1 -14.02 -24.12 -7.61
N ALA A 2 -13.48 -25.26 -7.17
CA ALA A 2 -12.60 -25.28 -6.01
C ALA A 2 -11.34 -24.50 -6.39
N SER A 3 -11.18 -23.29 -5.86
CA SER A 3 -9.99 -22.47 -6.08
C SER A 3 -8.78 -23.33 -5.76
N ASN A 4 -7.86 -23.46 -6.71
CA ASN A 4 -6.72 -24.36 -6.60
C ASN A 4 -5.99 -24.11 -5.26
N SER A 5 -6.16 -25.00 -4.28
CA SER A 5 -5.78 -24.73 -2.88
C SER A 5 -4.26 -24.54 -2.72
N LEU A 6 -3.50 -25.10 -3.65
CA LEU A 6 -2.06 -24.87 -3.80
C LEU A 6 -1.74 -23.40 -4.10
N VAL A 7 -2.50 -22.76 -5.00
CA VAL A 7 -2.31 -21.34 -5.34
C VAL A 7 -2.63 -20.47 -4.13
N GLY A 8 -3.70 -20.77 -3.39
CA GLY A 8 -4.03 -20.07 -2.16
C GLY A 8 -2.90 -20.15 -1.12
N LYS A 9 -2.32 -21.33 -0.91
CA LYS A 9 -1.17 -21.50 0.00
C LYS A 9 0.05 -20.71 -0.46
N ILE A 10 0.38 -20.73 -1.75
CA ILE A 10 1.52 -19.97 -2.30
C ILE A 10 1.29 -18.47 -2.09
N VAL A 11 0.10 -17.97 -2.42
CA VAL A 11 -0.25 -16.56 -2.24
C VAL A 11 -0.11 -16.13 -0.78
N VAL A 12 -0.59 -16.94 0.17
CA VAL A 12 -0.48 -16.63 1.61
C VAL A 12 0.99 -16.60 2.05
N VAL A 13 1.80 -17.58 1.65
CA VAL A 13 3.22 -17.62 2.01
C VAL A 13 3.98 -16.42 1.44
N VAL A 14 3.73 -16.09 0.16
CA VAL A 14 4.35 -14.93 -0.49
C VAL A 14 3.90 -13.63 0.17
N ALA A 15 2.60 -13.48 0.45
CA ALA A 15 2.06 -12.31 1.12
C ALA A 15 2.65 -12.15 2.53
N LEU A 16 2.79 -13.24 3.28
CA LEU A 16 3.41 -13.23 4.61
C LEU A 16 4.89 -12.82 4.54
N ALA A 17 5.63 -13.34 3.57
CA ALA A 17 7.04 -12.99 3.38
C ALA A 17 7.22 -11.50 3.04
N LEU A 18 6.41 -10.99 2.10
CA LEU A 18 6.40 -9.56 1.74
C LEU A 18 5.98 -8.69 2.91
N PHE A 19 4.95 -9.11 3.66
CA PHE A 19 4.48 -8.42 4.85
C PHE A 19 5.57 -8.31 5.91
N LEU A 20 6.27 -9.41 6.23
CA LEU A 20 7.35 -9.40 7.21
C LEU A 20 8.53 -8.53 6.75
N TYR A 21 8.93 -8.63 5.48
CA TYR A 21 9.98 -7.77 4.92
C TYR A 21 9.63 -6.30 5.08
N TYR A 22 8.40 -5.93 4.71
CA TYR A 22 7.92 -4.55 4.80
C TYR A 22 7.72 -4.08 6.24
N PHE A 23 7.18 -4.93 7.11
CA PHE A 23 7.02 -4.65 8.53
C PHE A 23 8.36 -4.37 9.20
N PHE A 24 9.37 -5.22 8.97
CA PHE A 24 10.71 -4.96 9.48
C PHE A 24 11.33 -3.70 8.87
N TRP A 25 11.09 -3.45 7.58
CA TRP A 25 11.59 -2.24 6.93
C TRP A 25 10.99 -0.95 7.52
N VAL A 26 9.67 -0.90 7.77
CA VAL A 26 9.02 0.29 8.35
C VAL A 26 9.23 0.37 9.86
N SER A 27 9.18 -0.75 10.59
CA SER A 27 9.12 -0.77 12.04
C SER A 27 10.46 -1.01 12.74
N ILE A 28 11.46 -1.62 12.08
CA ILE A 28 12.78 -1.87 12.69
C ILE A 28 13.84 -0.91 12.16
N LEU A 29 13.88 -0.67 10.84
CA LEU A 29 14.88 0.21 10.22
C LEU A 29 15.01 1.60 10.89
N PRO A 30 13.93 2.32 11.26
CA PRO A 30 14.10 3.65 11.88
C PRO A 30 14.69 3.62 13.29
N PHE A 31 14.65 2.47 13.98
CA PHE A 31 15.23 2.31 15.32
C PHE A 31 16.58 1.60 15.30
N MET A 32 16.98 1.05 14.15
CA MET A 32 18.31 0.49 13.96
C MET A 32 19.28 1.69 13.84
N LEU A 33 19.94 1.98 14.95
CA LEU A 33 20.87 3.10 15.11
C LEU A 33 21.84 3.16 13.92
N ILE A 34 21.89 4.35 13.32
CA ILE A 34 22.75 4.77 12.22
C ILE A 34 24.21 4.49 12.62
N ASP A 35 24.69 3.30 12.31
CA ASP A 35 26.11 2.99 12.33
C ASP A 35 26.49 2.82 10.86
N GLU A 36 27.09 3.88 10.32
CA GLU A 36 27.33 4.15 8.89
C GLU A 36 28.15 3.07 8.17
N GLY A 37 28.59 2.02 8.88
CA GLY A 37 29.38 0.89 8.37
C GLY A 37 28.66 -0.45 8.21
N ASN A 38 27.35 -0.56 8.46
CA ASN A 38 26.68 -1.86 8.47
C ASN A 38 26.14 -2.31 7.10
N ILE A 39 26.54 -3.51 6.68
CA ILE A 39 26.12 -4.25 5.46
C ILE A 39 24.58 -4.31 5.32
N ILE A 40 23.89 -4.23 6.46
CA ILE A 40 22.45 -4.27 6.61
C ILE A 40 21.78 -3.09 5.89
N HIS A 41 22.40 -1.89 5.86
CA HIS A 41 21.87 -0.74 5.12
C HIS A 41 21.85 -0.96 3.60
N SER A 42 22.69 -1.83 3.04
CA SER A 42 22.67 -2.16 1.61
C SER A 42 21.50 -3.08 1.24
N LEU A 43 20.89 -3.77 2.20
CA LEU A 43 19.76 -4.69 1.97
C LEU A 43 18.40 -3.99 2.04
N PHE A 44 18.35 -2.77 2.60
CA PHE A 44 17.12 -2.01 2.77
C PHE A 44 17.20 -0.67 2.05
N PRO A 45 16.22 -0.33 1.18
CA PRO A 45 16.16 0.99 0.58
C PRO A 45 15.97 2.08 1.65
N PRO A 46 16.29 3.35 1.33
CA PRO A 46 16.14 4.46 2.26
C PRO A 46 14.75 4.52 2.90
N LEU A 47 14.72 4.87 4.19
CA LEU A 47 13.50 4.92 5.01
C LEU A 47 12.40 5.79 4.39
N GLU A 48 12.78 6.82 3.65
CA GLU A 48 11.85 7.71 2.94
C GLU A 48 10.90 6.94 2.02
N TYR A 49 11.41 5.90 1.33
CA TYR A 49 10.59 5.07 0.44
C TYR A 49 9.57 4.23 1.21
N ALA A 50 9.89 3.82 2.43
CA ALA A 50 9.00 3.01 3.25
C ALA A 50 7.70 3.76 3.58
N PHE A 51 7.71 5.08 3.69
CA PHE A 51 6.48 5.85 3.94
C PHE A 51 5.80 6.34 2.66
N ILE A 52 6.56 6.55 1.59
CA ILE A 52 6.03 7.00 0.29
C ILE A 52 5.11 5.95 -0.32
N PHE A 53 5.44 4.66 -0.23
CA PHE A 53 4.63 3.59 -0.83
C PHE A 53 3.17 3.61 -0.33
N PRO A 54 2.88 3.49 0.99
CA PRO A 54 1.52 3.55 1.51
C PRO A 54 0.82 4.88 1.23
N ALA A 55 1.56 5.99 1.28
CA ALA A 55 1.00 7.32 1.02
C ALA A 55 0.49 7.42 -0.42
N VAL A 56 1.27 6.98 -1.41
CA VAL A 56 0.88 6.98 -2.82
C VAL A 56 -0.32 6.07 -3.05
N PHE A 57 -0.31 4.84 -2.52
CA PHE A 57 -1.44 3.93 -2.63
C PHE A 57 -2.70 4.51 -1.97
N GLY A 58 -2.57 5.13 -0.80
CA GLY A 58 -3.67 5.78 -0.10
C GLY A 58 -4.26 6.94 -0.91
N VAL A 59 -3.42 7.82 -1.47
CA VAL A 59 -3.86 8.93 -2.31
C VAL A 59 -4.57 8.44 -3.57
N ILE A 60 -4.02 7.44 -4.25
CA ILE A 60 -4.65 6.87 -5.45
C ILE A 60 -6.00 6.23 -5.10
N PHE A 61 -6.06 5.48 -4.00
CA PHE A 61 -7.27 4.80 -3.57
C PHE A 61 -8.38 5.79 -3.18
N LEU A 62 -8.05 6.77 -2.33
CA LEU A 62 -9.00 7.81 -1.90
C LEU A 62 -9.41 8.71 -3.07
N GLY A 63 -8.45 9.09 -3.93
CA GLY A 63 -8.74 9.83 -5.15
C GLY A 63 -9.67 9.06 -6.09
N GLY A 64 -9.42 7.76 -6.28
CA GLY A 64 -10.28 6.87 -7.07
C GLY A 64 -11.71 6.79 -6.53
N ILE A 65 -11.87 6.60 -5.21
CA ILE A 65 -13.20 6.61 -4.56
C ILE A 65 -13.88 7.96 -4.72
N SER A 66 -13.13 9.06 -4.58
CA SER A 66 -13.68 10.41 -4.68
C SER A 66 -14.19 10.69 -6.10
N ILE A 67 -13.43 10.32 -7.12
CA ILE A 67 -13.84 10.44 -8.54
C ILE A 67 -15.04 9.55 -8.83
N TYR A 68 -15.03 8.30 -8.37
CA TYR A 68 -16.15 7.38 -8.54
C TYR A 68 -17.44 7.92 -7.92
N THR A 69 -17.34 8.45 -6.70
CA THR A 69 -18.47 9.06 -5.98
C THR A 69 -18.99 10.29 -6.71
N LEU A 70 -18.11 11.16 -7.19
CA LEU A 70 -18.49 12.33 -7.97
C LEU A 70 -19.19 11.93 -9.27
N TYR A 71 -18.66 10.95 -10.00
CA TYR A 71 -19.27 10.43 -11.22
C TYR A 71 -20.69 9.91 -10.97
N HIS A 72 -20.89 9.14 -9.90
CA HIS A 72 -22.20 8.55 -9.60
C HIS A 72 -23.24 9.57 -9.11
N ILE A 73 -22.80 10.60 -8.38
CA ILE A 73 -23.69 11.62 -7.82
C ILE A 73 -23.92 12.78 -8.82
N TRP A 74 -23.10 12.88 -9.87
CA TRP A 74 -23.12 13.97 -10.85
C TRP A 74 -24.51 14.24 -11.43
N ASP A 75 -25.20 13.17 -11.85
CA ASP A 75 -26.52 13.26 -12.48
C ASP A 75 -27.59 13.82 -11.53
N HIS A 76 -27.56 13.41 -10.25
CA HIS A 76 -28.47 13.89 -9.22
C HIS A 76 -28.20 15.33 -8.77
N ILE A 77 -26.95 15.79 -8.85
CA ILE A 77 -26.59 17.19 -8.57
C ILE A 77 -27.11 18.08 -9.71
N TRP A 78 -27.00 17.63 -10.96
CA TRP A 78 -27.41 18.40 -12.11
C TRP A 78 -28.94 18.58 -12.19
N GLU A 79 -29.72 17.52 -11.93
CA GLU A 79 -31.19 17.59 -11.93
C GLU A 79 -31.75 18.55 -10.86
N ARG A 80 -31.13 18.63 -9.67
CA ARG A 80 -31.51 19.61 -8.64
C ARG A 80 -31.21 21.06 -9.03
N LYS A 81 -30.31 21.31 -9.98
CA LYS A 81 -29.96 22.65 -10.43
C LYS A 81 -30.93 23.22 -11.46
N THR A 82 -31.73 22.36 -12.11
CA THR A 82 -32.64 22.73 -13.20
C THR A 82 -34.11 22.90 -12.79
N ILE A 83 -34.44 22.69 -11.50
CA ILE A 83 -35.77 22.92 -10.90
C ILE A 83 -35.76 24.21 -10.08
#